data_AF-A0A7J4DU93-F1
#
_entry.id   AF-A0A7J4DU93-F1
#
_cell.length_a   1.000
_cell.length_b   1.000
_cell.length_c   1.000
_cell.angle_alpha   90.00
_cell.angle_beta   90.00
_cell.angle_gamma   90.00
#
_symmetry.space_group_name_H-M   'P 1'
#
loop_
_entity.id
_entity.type
_entity.pdbx_description
1 polymer ?
#
loop_
_entity_poly.entity_id
_entity_poly.type
_entity_poly.pdbx_seq_one_letter_code
_entity_poly.pdbx_strand_id
1 'polypeptide(L)'
;MDFAGQSVLAIAVAIALAVGAILGHMLMPVYVYVTVTVTEKITVTKTITVTGAQPRIVTNTSTPAMPMFTLQNYKVVVYANKVSLLIVFKVDDNVNITLVGPDNTPLSSTIVKPSDNMVYLAMAPPNTSPKPGEYRLIVTSLDGVKIYEKTFEFQGPKLEILDVDFEVFWDNVVKGVIRRISIVVVNNGDMPAIVKKVVVQVDLRNYTVPIEMVMPIGKAKIDLVHATIAGLEKGSHKVTITLLDSSGLPLATYTVPVNIP
;
A
#
# COMPACT_ATOMS: atom_id res chain seq x y z
N MET A 1 -6.94 3.65 25.65
CA MET A 1 -7.73 4.88 25.84
C MET A 1 -9.19 4.49 25.93
N ASP A 2 -9.79 4.74 27.08
CA ASP A 2 -11.11 4.25 27.52
C ASP A 2 -12.25 5.11 26.94
N PHE A 3 -12.39 5.12 25.62
CA PHE A 3 -13.44 5.89 24.92
C PHE A 3 -14.83 5.22 25.00
N ALA A 4 -14.88 3.91 25.24
CA ALA A 4 -16.12 3.16 25.39
C ALA A 4 -16.83 3.47 26.72
N GLY A 5 -16.08 3.68 27.82
CA GLY A 5 -16.66 4.03 29.12
C GLY A 5 -17.33 5.40 29.15
N GLN A 6 -16.73 6.41 28.49
CA GLN A 6 -17.26 7.78 28.51
C GLN A 6 -18.52 7.96 27.65
N SER A 7 -18.61 7.25 26.51
CA SER A 7 -19.77 7.32 25.62
C SER A 7 -21.01 6.63 26.20
N VAL A 8 -20.83 5.52 26.92
CA VAL A 8 -21.91 4.83 27.65
C VAL A 8 -22.48 5.70 28.78
N LEU A 9 -21.61 6.40 29.53
CA LEU A 9 -22.02 7.29 30.61
C LEU A 9 -22.80 8.51 30.09
N ALA A 10 -22.35 9.13 28.99
CA ALA A 10 -23.02 10.28 28.39
C ALA A 10 -24.43 9.95 27.88
N ILE A 11 -24.61 8.78 27.27
CA ILE A 11 -25.92 8.30 26.79
C ILE A 11 -26.87 8.02 27.98
N ALA A 12 -26.37 7.38 29.04
CA ALA A 12 -27.17 7.11 30.24
C ALA A 12 -27.67 8.41 30.91
N VAL A 13 -26.82 9.44 30.99
CA VAL A 13 -27.16 10.73 31.60
C VAL A 13 -28.17 11.52 30.76
N ALA A 14 -28.02 11.56 29.43
CA ALA A 14 -28.94 12.25 28.54
C ALA A 14 -30.36 11.65 28.57
N ILE A 15 -30.48 10.32 28.70
CA ILE A 15 -31.76 9.61 28.78
C ILE A 15 -32.46 9.88 30.12
N ALA A 16 -31.72 9.98 31.23
CA ALA A 16 -32.29 10.28 32.55
C ALA A 16 -32.90 11.69 32.60
N LEU A 17 -32.24 12.69 31.98
CA LEU A 17 -32.70 14.07 31.96
C LEU A 17 -33.99 14.27 31.14
N ALA A 18 -34.17 13.57 30.02
CA ALA A 18 -35.37 13.69 29.18
C ALA A 18 -36.64 13.15 29.87
N VAL A 19 -36.51 12.17 30.77
CA VAL A 19 -37.66 11.59 31.49
C VAL A 19 -38.13 12.49 32.64
N GLY A 20 -37.21 13.20 33.29
CA GLY A 20 -37.56 14.18 34.33
C GLY A 20 -38.42 15.34 33.83
N ALA A 21 -38.23 15.77 32.58
CA ALA A 21 -38.96 16.89 31.99
C ALA A 21 -40.42 16.57 31.61
N ILE A 22 -40.78 15.29 31.42
CA ILE A 22 -42.13 14.88 30.97
C ILE A 22 -43.08 14.63 32.16
N LEU A 23 -42.56 14.46 33.38
CA LEU A 23 -43.33 14.00 34.56
C LEU A 23 -43.63 15.08 35.61
N GLY A 24 -43.49 16.36 35.26
CA GLY A 24 -43.54 17.52 36.18
C GLY A 24 -44.84 17.78 36.98
N HIS A 25 -45.86 16.90 36.95
CA HIS A 25 -47.13 17.15 37.65
C HIS A 25 -47.75 15.95 38.38
N MET A 26 -47.03 14.85 38.64
CA MET A 26 -47.58 13.75 39.46
C MET A 26 -47.01 13.73 40.88
N LEU A 27 -47.89 13.76 41.88
CA LEU A 27 -47.62 13.82 43.33
C LEU A 27 -47.04 12.52 43.94
N MET A 28 -46.43 11.65 43.13
CA MET A 28 -45.76 10.45 43.63
C MET A 28 -44.37 10.32 43.00
N PRO A 29 -43.33 9.94 43.78
CA PRO A 29 -41.99 9.77 43.26
C PRO A 29 -41.97 8.60 42.26
N VAL A 30 -41.71 8.91 40.99
CA VAL A 30 -41.47 7.90 39.96
C VAL A 30 -39.97 7.59 39.94
N TYR A 31 -39.61 6.36 40.30
CA TYR A 31 -38.23 5.89 40.25
C TYR A 31 -37.98 5.19 38.90
N VAL A 32 -37.05 5.71 38.12
CA VAL A 32 -36.62 5.12 36.85
C VAL A 32 -35.28 4.42 37.08
N TYR A 33 -35.26 3.09 36.92
CA TYR A 33 -34.03 2.30 36.97
C TYR A 33 -33.59 1.94 35.56
N VAL A 34 -32.37 2.34 35.17
CA VAL A 34 -31.78 1.98 33.87
C VAL A 34 -30.70 0.93 34.12
N THR A 35 -30.86 -0.26 33.55
CA THR A 35 -29.86 -1.33 33.62
C THR A 35 -29.19 -1.50 32.25
N VAL A 36 -27.90 -1.21 32.17
CA VAL A 36 -27.11 -1.40 30.93
C VAL A 36 -26.32 -2.70 31.04
N THR A 37 -26.56 -3.64 30.13
CA THR A 37 -25.83 -4.92 30.07
C THR A 37 -24.89 -4.91 28.86
N VAL A 38 -23.59 -4.98 29.08
CA VAL A 38 -22.59 -5.02 28.00
C VAL A 38 -22.25 -6.47 27.69
N THR A 39 -22.42 -6.89 26.43
CA THR A 39 -21.93 -8.17 25.89
C THR A 39 -21.07 -7.86 24.65
N GLU A 40 -20.31 -8.83 24.12
CA GLU A 40 -19.40 -8.64 22.97
C GLU A 40 -20.02 -7.94 21.74
N LYS A 41 -21.36 -7.89 21.66
CA LYS A 41 -22.12 -6.91 20.88
C LYS A 41 -22.81 -5.95 21.85
N ILE A 42 -22.49 -4.66 21.77
CA ILE A 42 -23.08 -3.64 22.64
C ILE A 42 -24.61 -3.69 22.50
N THR A 43 -25.29 -4.22 23.51
CA THR A 43 -26.74 -4.34 23.56
C THR A 43 -27.24 -3.36 24.61
N VAL A 44 -27.79 -2.23 24.19
CA VAL A 44 -28.34 -1.24 25.13
C VAL A 44 -29.78 -1.63 25.47
N THR A 45 -29.99 -2.25 26.63
CA THR A 45 -31.34 -2.54 27.15
C THR A 45 -31.87 -1.34 27.92
N LYS A 46 -32.97 -0.74 27.47
CA LYS A 46 -33.68 0.30 28.23
C LYS A 46 -34.86 -0.32 28.97
N THR A 47 -34.81 -0.36 30.30
CA THR A 47 -35.95 -0.77 31.13
C THR A 47 -36.65 0.48 31.67
N ILE A 48 -37.95 0.61 31.43
CA ILE A 48 -38.77 1.68 32.04
C ILE A 48 -39.81 0.97 32.90
N THR A 49 -39.74 1.16 34.21
CA THR A 49 -40.74 0.65 35.15
C THR A 49 -41.65 1.80 35.54
N VAL A 50 -42.96 1.68 35.26
CA VAL A 50 -43.97 2.67 35.69
C VAL A 50 -44.83 2.01 36.76
N THR A 51 -44.81 2.55 37.98
CA THR A 51 -45.58 2.01 39.11
C THR A 51 -47.05 2.38 38.98
N GLY A 52 -47.94 1.39 38.85
CA GLY A 52 -49.41 1.58 38.86
C GLY A 52 -50.20 0.84 37.78
N ALA A 53 -49.54 0.31 36.76
CA ALA A 53 -50.12 -0.59 35.75
C ALA A 53 -49.12 -1.70 35.42
N GLN A 54 -49.58 -2.85 34.89
CA GLN A 54 -48.70 -3.99 34.59
C GLN A 54 -47.43 -3.55 33.84
N PRO A 55 -46.24 -4.00 34.26
CA PRO A 55 -44.98 -3.58 33.65
C PRO A 55 -44.94 -4.06 32.19
N ARG A 56 -44.81 -3.11 31.25
CA ARG A 56 -44.60 -3.41 29.83
C ARG A 56 -43.12 -3.24 29.51
N ILE A 57 -42.45 -4.36 29.23
CA ILE A 57 -41.05 -4.36 28.77
C ILE A 57 -41.03 -3.87 27.32
N VAL A 58 -40.28 -2.80 27.05
CA VAL A 58 -40.03 -2.30 25.69
C VAL A 58 -38.54 -2.42 25.41
N THR A 59 -38.15 -3.47 24.70
CA THR A 59 -36.76 -3.69 24.28
C THR A 59 -36.53 -2.99 22.96
N ASN A 60 -35.75 -1.91 22.97
CA ASN A 60 -35.25 -1.29 21.74
C ASN A 60 -33.87 -1.87 21.42
N THR A 61 -33.81 -2.74 20.41
CA THR A 61 -32.55 -3.26 19.87
C THR A 61 -32.12 -2.40 18.69
N SER A 62 -31.03 -1.64 18.83
CA SER A 62 -30.35 -1.02 17.68
C SER A 62 -29.05 -1.79 17.41
N THR A 63 -28.99 -2.49 16.27
CA THR A 63 -27.73 -3.04 15.78
C THR A 63 -26.95 -1.91 15.10
N PRO A 64 -25.68 -1.66 15.46
CA PRO A 64 -24.85 -0.72 14.71
C PRO A 64 -24.87 -1.12 13.23
N ALA A 65 -25.20 -0.18 12.35
CA ALA A 65 -25.18 -0.43 10.92
C ALA A 65 -23.73 -0.76 10.52
N MET A 66 -23.54 -1.84 9.78
CA MET A 66 -22.23 -2.20 9.25
C MET A 66 -21.82 -1.14 8.22
N PRO A 67 -20.59 -0.62 8.26
CA PRO A 67 -20.13 0.35 7.26
C PRO A 67 -20.28 -0.20 5.84
N MET A 68 -20.74 0.62 4.92
CA MET A 68 -20.75 0.34 3.50
C MET A 68 -19.46 0.85 2.85
N PHE A 69 -18.83 -0.01 2.06
CA PHE A 69 -17.68 0.35 1.23
C PHE A 69 -17.96 0.00 -0.23
N THR A 70 -17.59 0.89 -1.15
CA THR A 70 -17.68 0.62 -2.58
C THR A 70 -16.40 1.06 -3.27
N LEU A 71 -15.68 0.10 -3.88
CA LEU A 71 -14.58 0.39 -4.77
C LEU A 71 -15.12 0.91 -6.11
N GLN A 72 -14.71 2.10 -6.51
CA GLN A 72 -15.14 2.72 -7.77
C GLN A 72 -14.14 2.51 -8.89
N ASN A 73 -12.84 2.66 -8.60
CA ASN A 73 -11.78 2.50 -9.58
C ASN A 73 -10.44 2.18 -8.88
N TYR A 74 -9.48 1.66 -9.64
CA TYR A 74 -8.11 1.47 -9.19
C TYR A 74 -7.11 1.66 -10.33
N LYS A 75 -5.88 2.04 -9.99
CA LYS A 75 -4.75 2.06 -10.93
C LYS A 75 -3.42 1.88 -10.20
N VAL A 76 -2.45 1.26 -10.86
CA VAL A 76 -1.07 1.21 -10.38
C VAL A 76 -0.38 2.52 -10.75
N VAL A 77 0.27 3.15 -9.76
CA VAL A 77 0.98 4.43 -9.92
C VAL A 77 2.29 4.39 -9.15
N VAL A 78 3.19 5.34 -9.44
CA VAL A 78 4.34 5.59 -8.59
C VAL A 78 4.08 6.85 -7.77
N TYR A 79 4.13 6.71 -6.45
CA TYR A 79 3.92 7.79 -5.50
C TYR A 79 5.03 7.73 -4.45
N ALA A 80 5.74 8.85 -4.23
CA ALA A 80 6.84 8.95 -3.27
C ALA A 80 7.88 7.79 -3.38
N ASN A 81 8.34 7.52 -4.61
CA ASN A 81 9.30 6.44 -4.95
C ASN A 81 8.83 5.03 -4.52
N LYS A 82 7.51 4.81 -4.48
CA LYS A 82 6.88 3.52 -4.24
C LYS A 82 5.88 3.21 -5.35
N VAL A 83 5.93 2.00 -5.88
CA VAL A 83 4.82 1.49 -6.69
C VAL A 83 3.64 1.23 -5.75
N SER A 84 2.51 1.87 -6.04
CA SER A 84 1.33 1.90 -5.17
C SER A 84 0.08 1.61 -5.97
N LEU A 85 -0.87 0.92 -5.36
CA LEU A 85 -2.23 0.81 -5.83
C LEU A 85 -2.99 2.05 -5.37
N LEU A 86 -3.31 2.96 -6.29
CA LEU A 86 -4.28 4.02 -6.03
C LEU A 86 -5.67 3.43 -6.17
N ILE A 87 -6.45 3.48 -5.11
CA ILE A 87 -7.88 3.13 -5.14
C ILE A 87 -8.73 4.38 -4.98
N VAL A 88 -9.87 4.40 -5.67
CA VAL A 88 -10.92 5.42 -5.54
C VAL A 88 -12.17 4.71 -5.04
N PHE A 89 -12.79 5.23 -3.99
CA PHE A 89 -13.85 4.53 -3.27
C PHE A 89 -14.88 5.50 -2.67
N LYS A 90 -15.98 4.92 -2.18
CA LYS A 90 -16.95 5.58 -1.29
C LYS A 90 -17.08 4.77 0.00
N VAL A 91 -17.21 5.46 1.11
CA VAL A 91 -17.45 4.87 2.42
C VAL A 91 -18.39 5.77 3.23
N ASP A 92 -19.26 5.20 4.06
CA ASP A 92 -20.23 5.93 4.90
C ASP A 92 -19.82 6.03 6.38
N ASP A 93 -18.83 5.25 6.81
CA ASP A 93 -18.21 5.33 8.13
C ASP A 93 -16.69 5.11 8.04
N ASN A 94 -15.98 5.25 9.16
CA ASN A 94 -14.56 4.99 9.25
C ASN A 94 -14.27 3.49 9.07
N VAL A 95 -13.34 3.15 8.20
CA VAL A 95 -12.95 1.75 7.94
C VAL A 95 -11.44 1.64 7.85
N ASN A 96 -10.90 0.47 8.17
CA ASN A 96 -9.49 0.15 7.89
C ASN A 96 -9.39 -0.55 6.54
N ILE A 97 -8.49 -0.05 5.69
CA ILE A 97 -8.17 -0.63 4.39
C ILE A 97 -6.78 -1.22 4.48
N THR A 98 -6.64 -2.49 4.11
CA THR A 98 -5.37 -3.20 4.08
C THR A 98 -5.13 -3.80 2.69
N LEU A 99 -3.95 -3.57 2.13
CA LEU A 99 -3.45 -4.27 0.96
C LEU A 99 -2.53 -5.41 1.41
N VAL A 100 -2.85 -6.62 0.99
CA VAL A 100 -2.09 -7.84 1.23
C VAL A 100 -1.42 -8.28 -0.08
N GLY A 101 -0.15 -8.63 -0.01
CA GLY A 101 0.65 -9.04 -1.16
C GLY A 101 0.51 -10.53 -1.54
N PRO A 102 1.19 -10.97 -2.62
CA PRO A 102 1.14 -12.33 -3.14
C PRO A 102 1.60 -13.43 -2.18
N ASP A 103 2.42 -13.07 -1.19
CA ASP A 103 2.89 -13.96 -0.14
C ASP A 103 1.98 -13.96 1.11
N ASN A 104 0.76 -13.43 0.98
CA ASN A 104 -0.21 -13.23 2.07
C ASN A 104 0.30 -12.31 3.19
N THR A 105 1.33 -11.50 2.93
CA THR A 105 1.83 -10.52 3.90
C THR A 105 1.12 -9.16 3.75
N PRO A 106 0.70 -8.51 4.85
CA PRO A 106 0.20 -7.14 4.79
C PRO A 106 1.30 -6.18 4.33
N LEU A 107 1.03 -5.42 3.26
CA LEU A 107 1.98 -4.47 2.66
C LEU A 107 1.71 -3.03 3.08
N SER A 108 0.43 -2.66 3.15
CA SER A 108 0.01 -1.29 3.47
C SER A 108 -1.35 -1.32 4.18
N SER A 109 -1.53 -0.48 5.19
CA SER A 109 -2.80 -0.35 5.90
C SER A 109 -3.04 1.10 6.30
N THR A 110 -4.29 1.54 6.26
CA THR A 110 -4.69 2.89 6.65
C THR A 110 -6.16 2.94 7.03
N ILE A 111 -6.49 3.82 7.96
CA ILE A 111 -7.88 4.14 8.28
C ILE A 111 -8.31 5.28 7.34
N VAL A 112 -9.48 5.13 6.73
CA VAL A 112 -10.11 6.16 5.91
C VAL A 112 -11.44 6.57 6.53
N LYS A 113 -11.86 7.81 6.27
CA LYS A 113 -13.10 8.41 6.75
C LYS A 113 -14.07 8.65 5.59
N PRO A 114 -15.35 8.95 5.85
CA PRO A 114 -16.32 9.28 4.79
C PRO A 114 -15.94 10.48 3.91
N SER A 115 -15.10 11.39 4.42
CA SER A 115 -14.56 12.51 3.64
C SER A 115 -13.49 12.09 2.62
N ASP A 116 -12.89 10.92 2.80
CA ASP A 116 -11.83 10.41 1.94
C ASP A 116 -12.45 9.68 0.74
N ASN A 117 -11.92 9.93 -0.44
CA ASN A 117 -12.39 9.32 -1.68
C ASN A 117 -11.31 8.55 -2.44
N MET A 118 -10.06 8.61 -1.97
CA MET A 118 -8.93 7.89 -2.58
C MET A 118 -7.81 7.64 -1.58
N VAL A 119 -7.02 6.59 -1.83
CA VAL A 119 -5.80 6.33 -1.03
C VAL A 119 -4.74 5.58 -1.84
N TYR A 120 -3.46 5.83 -1.53
CA TYR A 120 -2.31 5.15 -2.11
C TYR A 120 -1.86 4.02 -1.17
N LEU A 121 -1.93 2.77 -1.64
CA LEU A 121 -1.50 1.60 -0.89
C LEU A 121 -0.22 1.05 -1.50
N ALA A 122 0.88 1.08 -0.76
CA ALA A 122 2.18 0.63 -1.27
C ALA A 122 2.15 -0.87 -1.60
N MET A 123 2.58 -1.24 -2.81
CA MET A 123 2.63 -2.63 -3.30
C MET A 123 3.98 -3.32 -3.04
N ALA A 124 4.95 -2.55 -2.56
CA ALA A 124 6.29 -2.98 -2.21
C ALA A 124 6.90 -2.01 -1.18
N PRO A 125 7.91 -2.43 -0.42
CA PRO A 125 8.77 -1.52 0.34
C PRO A 125 9.32 -0.37 -0.53
N PRO A 126 9.72 0.77 0.08
CA PRO A 126 10.38 1.84 -0.66
C PRO A 126 11.55 1.30 -1.49
N ASN A 127 11.72 1.81 -2.70
CA ASN A 127 12.84 1.52 -3.58
C ASN A 127 12.92 0.07 -4.14
N THR A 128 11.92 -0.76 -3.88
CA THR A 128 11.82 -2.13 -4.41
C THR A 128 10.73 -2.25 -5.45
N SER A 129 10.89 -3.22 -6.35
CA SER A 129 9.86 -3.52 -7.35
C SER A 129 8.76 -4.41 -6.73
N PRO A 130 7.47 -4.20 -7.08
CA PRO A 130 6.40 -5.08 -6.62
C PRO A 130 6.56 -6.48 -7.19
N LYS A 131 6.19 -7.48 -6.39
CA LYS A 131 6.21 -8.88 -6.80
C LYS A 131 5.05 -9.15 -7.78
N PRO A 132 5.21 -10.05 -8.74
CA PRO A 132 4.07 -10.57 -9.49
C PRO A 132 3.16 -11.42 -8.59
N GLY A 133 1.89 -11.53 -8.95
CA GLY A 133 0.93 -12.44 -8.33
C GLY A 133 -0.34 -11.76 -7.85
N GLU A 134 -1.00 -12.42 -6.91
CA GLU A 134 -2.30 -12.02 -6.38
C GLU A 134 -2.17 -10.99 -5.26
N TYR A 135 -2.83 -9.85 -5.39
CA TYR A 135 -2.95 -8.85 -4.34
C TYR A 135 -4.39 -8.79 -3.84
N ARG A 136 -4.58 -8.71 -2.52
CA ARG A 136 -5.91 -8.66 -1.90
C ARG A 136 -6.11 -7.34 -1.17
N LEU A 137 -7.15 -6.61 -1.54
CA LEU A 137 -7.66 -5.48 -0.79
C LEU A 137 -8.71 -5.98 0.19
N ILE A 138 -8.45 -5.80 1.47
CA ILE A 138 -9.34 -6.18 2.56
C ILE A 138 -9.78 -4.89 3.26
N VAL A 139 -11.08 -4.72 3.41
CA VAL A 139 -11.66 -3.61 4.17
C VAL A 139 -12.37 -4.18 5.39
N THR A 140 -12.05 -3.64 6.56
CA THR A 140 -12.64 -4.03 7.84
C THR A 140 -13.28 -2.83 8.53
N SER A 141 -14.35 -3.06 9.29
CA SER A 141 -14.80 -2.10 10.29
C SER A 141 -13.70 -1.83 11.34
N LEU A 142 -13.87 -0.79 12.15
CA LEU A 142 -12.95 -0.52 13.26
C LEU A 142 -12.95 -1.64 14.32
N ASP A 143 -14.03 -2.41 14.41
CA ASP A 143 -14.14 -3.60 15.26
C ASP A 143 -13.50 -4.86 14.64
N GLY A 144 -12.86 -4.72 13.47
CA GLY A 144 -12.13 -5.81 12.80
C GLY A 144 -13.00 -6.76 11.97
N VAL A 145 -14.29 -6.46 11.76
CA VAL A 145 -15.17 -7.27 10.91
C VAL A 145 -14.90 -6.96 9.44
N LYS A 146 -14.61 -7.98 8.62
CA LYS A 146 -14.42 -7.80 7.17
C LYS A 146 -15.73 -7.43 6.49
N ILE A 147 -15.75 -6.30 5.78
CA ILE A 147 -16.93 -5.76 5.10
C ILE A 147 -16.79 -5.77 3.57
N TYR A 148 -15.56 -5.80 3.06
CA TYR A 148 -15.30 -5.88 1.61
C TYR A 148 -13.98 -6.58 1.34
N GLU A 149 -13.91 -7.29 0.21
CA GLU A 149 -12.70 -7.92 -0.28
C GLU A 149 -12.65 -7.87 -1.81
N LYS A 150 -11.48 -7.55 -2.37
CA LYS A 150 -11.23 -7.61 -3.80
C LYS A 150 -9.82 -8.13 -4.08
N THR A 151 -9.74 -9.05 -5.01
CA THR A 151 -8.49 -9.58 -5.55
C THR A 151 -8.10 -8.86 -6.85
N PHE A 152 -6.81 -8.63 -7.02
CA PHE A 152 -6.16 -8.16 -8.24
C PHE A 152 -5.04 -9.13 -8.61
N GLU A 153 -4.92 -9.45 -9.89
CA GLU A 153 -3.79 -10.24 -10.40
C GLU A 153 -2.88 -9.34 -11.21
N PHE A 154 -1.59 -9.36 -10.90
CA PHE A 154 -0.57 -8.62 -11.65
C PHE A 154 0.54 -9.55 -12.12
N GLN A 155 0.98 -9.37 -13.37
CA GLN A 155 2.14 -10.06 -13.93
C GLN A 155 3.47 -9.51 -13.40
N GLY A 156 3.45 -8.34 -12.78
CA GLY A 156 4.65 -7.70 -12.26
C GLY A 156 5.44 -6.97 -13.33
N PRO A 157 6.53 -6.29 -12.92
CA PRO A 157 7.46 -5.72 -13.86
C PRO A 157 8.21 -6.83 -14.60
N LYS A 158 8.40 -6.65 -15.92
CA LYS A 158 9.13 -7.58 -16.78
C LYS A 158 10.07 -6.81 -17.67
N LEU A 159 11.30 -6.63 -17.20
CA LEU A 159 12.30 -5.83 -17.90
C LEU A 159 13.10 -6.69 -18.87
N GLU A 160 13.43 -6.09 -20.00
CA GLU A 160 14.33 -6.63 -21.00
C GLU A 160 15.22 -5.51 -21.49
N ILE A 161 16.53 -5.75 -21.52
CA ILE A 161 17.49 -4.84 -22.14
C ILE A 161 17.46 -5.15 -23.64
N LEU A 162 17.03 -4.19 -24.44
CA LEU A 162 16.92 -4.34 -25.89
C LEU A 162 18.23 -4.04 -26.60
N ASP A 163 18.97 -3.04 -26.10
CA ASP A 163 20.18 -2.56 -26.74
C ASP A 163 21.11 -1.89 -25.73
N VAL A 164 22.41 -1.92 -26.03
CA VAL A 164 23.45 -1.30 -25.22
C VAL A 164 24.53 -0.71 -26.11
N ASP A 165 24.72 0.59 -25.98
CA ASP A 165 25.81 1.34 -26.62
C ASP A 165 26.90 1.72 -25.62
N PHE A 166 28.15 1.71 -26.09
CA PHE A 166 29.33 2.06 -25.31
C PHE A 166 30.11 3.19 -25.97
N GLU A 167 30.45 4.23 -25.18
CA GLU A 167 31.47 5.20 -25.56
C GLU A 167 32.82 4.70 -25.07
N VAL A 168 33.66 4.24 -25.98
CA VAL A 168 34.98 3.67 -25.68
C VAL A 168 36.10 4.49 -26.31
N PHE A 169 37.24 4.59 -25.62
CA PHE A 169 38.43 5.22 -26.15
C PHE A 169 39.70 4.62 -25.54
N TRP A 170 40.85 4.86 -26.20
CA TRP A 170 42.16 4.50 -25.69
C TRP A 170 42.83 5.73 -25.06
N ASP A 171 43.25 5.61 -23.81
CA ASP A 171 44.05 6.60 -23.10
C ASP A 171 45.50 6.11 -22.93
N ASN A 172 46.49 6.97 -23.17
CA ASN A 172 47.89 6.56 -23.10
C ASN A 172 48.40 6.32 -21.67
N VAL A 173 47.69 6.79 -20.64
CA VAL A 173 48.03 6.64 -19.24
C VAL A 173 47.24 5.51 -18.60
N VAL A 174 45.93 5.47 -18.81
CA VAL A 174 45.03 4.50 -18.16
C VAL A 174 44.53 3.38 -19.08
N LYS A 175 45.08 3.28 -20.30
CA LYS A 175 44.73 2.27 -21.33
C LYS A 175 43.28 2.39 -21.81
N GLY A 176 42.65 1.28 -22.16
CA GLY A 176 41.27 1.25 -22.64
C GLY A 176 40.27 1.71 -21.59
N VAL A 177 39.36 2.59 -22.00
CA VAL A 177 38.33 3.19 -21.16
C VAL A 177 36.95 3.02 -21.78
N ILE A 178 35.99 2.52 -21.00
CA ILE A 178 34.55 2.70 -21.24
C ILE A 178 34.13 3.93 -20.44
N ARG A 179 33.72 5.00 -21.12
CA ARG A 179 33.37 6.28 -20.50
C ARG A 179 31.89 6.37 -20.15
N ARG A 180 31.05 5.88 -21.07
CA ARG A 180 29.60 5.98 -20.99
C ARG A 180 28.98 4.68 -21.47
N ILE A 181 27.92 4.27 -20.79
CA ILE A 181 27.09 3.13 -21.17
C ILE A 181 25.66 3.65 -21.32
N SER A 182 25.06 3.38 -22.48
CA SER A 182 23.68 3.76 -22.79
C SER A 182 22.86 2.50 -22.97
N ILE A 183 21.80 2.34 -22.19
CA ILE A 183 21.02 1.10 -22.12
C ILE A 183 19.59 1.42 -22.51
N VAL A 184 19.08 0.74 -23.54
CA VAL A 184 17.66 0.80 -23.92
C VAL A 184 16.96 -0.38 -23.27
N VAL A 185 15.95 -0.09 -22.45
CA VAL A 185 15.23 -1.10 -21.68
C VAL A 185 13.74 -0.99 -22.00
N VAL A 186 13.07 -2.12 -22.12
CA VAL A 186 11.61 -2.19 -22.18
C VAL A 186 11.08 -2.91 -20.95
N ASN A 187 10.02 -2.37 -20.36
CA ASN A 187 9.22 -3.07 -19.36
C ASN A 187 7.91 -3.53 -20.02
N ASN A 188 7.84 -4.83 -20.32
CA ASN A 188 6.67 -5.48 -20.91
C ASN A 188 5.69 -6.02 -19.85
N GLY A 189 5.91 -5.66 -18.58
CA GLY A 189 5.03 -5.98 -17.47
C GLY A 189 3.82 -5.05 -17.38
N ASP A 190 2.94 -5.34 -16.42
CA ASP A 190 1.77 -4.52 -16.11
C ASP A 190 1.97 -3.57 -14.92
N MET A 191 3.19 -3.56 -14.36
CA MET A 191 3.59 -2.68 -13.28
C MET A 191 4.91 -1.97 -13.58
N PRO A 192 5.09 -0.73 -13.12
CA PRO A 192 6.41 -0.08 -13.10
C PRO A 192 7.42 -0.87 -12.27
N ALA A 193 8.70 -0.68 -12.57
CA ALA A 193 9.78 -1.24 -11.77
C ALA A 193 10.67 -0.13 -11.19
N ILE A 194 11.37 -0.43 -10.10
CA ILE A 194 12.36 0.46 -9.53
C ILE A 194 13.74 -0.16 -9.72
N VAL A 195 14.58 0.50 -10.51
CA VAL A 195 15.99 0.13 -10.71
C VAL A 195 16.84 1.05 -9.85
N LYS A 196 17.66 0.45 -8.99
CA LYS A 196 18.55 1.17 -8.06
C LYS A 196 20.02 0.98 -8.32
N LYS A 197 20.40 -0.09 -9.00
CA LYS A 197 21.80 -0.36 -9.30
C LYS A 197 21.90 -0.97 -10.69
N VAL A 198 22.94 -0.60 -11.40
CA VAL A 198 23.41 -1.33 -12.56
C VAL A 198 24.74 -1.97 -12.20
N VAL A 199 24.84 -3.28 -12.35
CA VAL A 199 26.11 -3.99 -12.26
C VAL A 199 26.61 -4.19 -13.67
N VAL A 200 27.78 -3.64 -13.95
CA VAL A 200 28.52 -3.82 -15.19
C VAL A 200 29.68 -4.75 -14.88
N GLN A 201 29.61 -5.98 -15.39
CA GLN A 201 30.70 -6.93 -15.32
C GLN A 201 31.48 -6.88 -16.62
N VAL A 202 32.77 -6.54 -16.55
CA VAL A 202 33.69 -6.62 -17.69
C VAL A 202 34.65 -7.77 -17.43
N ASP A 203 34.55 -8.81 -18.26
CA ASP A 203 35.16 -10.12 -18.05
C ASP A 203 34.83 -10.70 -16.66
N LEU A 204 35.74 -10.60 -15.69
CA LEU A 204 35.57 -11.10 -14.32
C LEU A 204 35.48 -9.99 -13.25
N ARG A 205 35.49 -8.71 -13.66
CA ARG A 205 35.47 -7.56 -12.75
C ARG A 205 34.09 -6.92 -12.72
N ASN A 206 33.55 -6.73 -11.52
CA ASN A 206 32.24 -6.12 -11.31
C ASN A 206 32.37 -4.65 -10.94
N TYR A 207 31.63 -3.79 -11.64
CA TYR A 207 31.49 -2.37 -11.38
C TYR A 207 30.04 -2.09 -11.04
N THR A 208 29.76 -1.56 -9.86
CA THR A 208 28.40 -1.24 -9.43
C THR A 208 28.17 0.25 -9.54
N VAL A 209 27.16 0.63 -10.33
CA VAL A 209 26.75 2.02 -10.54
C VAL A 209 25.40 2.22 -9.85
N PRO A 210 25.34 2.99 -8.75
CA PRO A 210 24.06 3.33 -8.14
C PRO A 210 23.28 4.26 -9.08
N ILE A 211 22.00 3.96 -9.27
CA ILE A 211 21.06 4.80 -10.01
C ILE A 211 19.75 4.91 -9.22
N GLU A 212 18.90 5.84 -9.61
CA GLU A 212 17.54 5.91 -9.07
C GLU A 212 16.60 6.17 -10.22
N MET A 213 15.99 5.09 -10.73
CA MET A 213 15.12 5.18 -11.89
C MET A 213 13.87 4.34 -11.69
N VAL A 214 12.73 4.95 -12.00
CA VAL A 214 11.47 4.26 -12.18
C VAL A 214 11.38 3.88 -13.65
N MET A 215 11.31 2.58 -13.92
CA MET A 215 11.07 2.06 -15.26
C MET A 215 9.57 2.02 -15.51
N PRO A 216 9.01 2.94 -16.32
CA PRO A 216 7.60 2.90 -16.67
C PRO A 216 7.31 1.65 -17.52
N ILE A 217 6.03 1.32 -17.69
CA ILE A 217 5.61 0.35 -18.70
C ILE A 217 6.00 0.90 -20.08
N GLY A 218 6.55 0.05 -20.95
CA GLY A 218 7.09 0.44 -22.24
C GLY A 218 8.59 0.72 -22.22
N LYS A 219 9.08 1.52 -23.17
CA LYS A 219 10.52 1.76 -23.37
C LYS A 219 11.02 2.94 -22.55
N ALA A 220 12.22 2.80 -21.97
CA ALA A 220 12.99 3.91 -21.43
C ALA A 220 14.48 3.71 -21.68
N LYS A 221 15.24 4.79 -21.50
CA LYS A 221 16.69 4.84 -21.71
C LYS A 221 17.40 5.15 -20.40
N ILE A 222 18.44 4.38 -20.09
CA ILE A 222 19.33 4.60 -18.95
C ILE A 222 20.68 5.06 -19.48
N ASP A 223 21.12 6.24 -19.06
CA ASP A 223 22.42 6.79 -19.46
C ASP A 223 23.38 6.84 -18.25
N LEU A 224 24.40 5.98 -18.27
CA LEU A 224 25.42 5.89 -17.25
C LEU A 224 26.65 6.72 -17.66
N VAL A 225 26.60 8.03 -17.38
CA VAL A 225 27.66 8.99 -17.76
C VAL A 225 28.86 9.01 -16.79
N HIS A 226 28.74 8.38 -15.63
CA HIS A 226 29.79 8.31 -14.61
C HIS A 226 30.29 6.86 -14.36
N ALA A 227 29.98 5.95 -15.27
CA ALA A 227 30.41 4.55 -15.20
C ALA A 227 31.77 4.35 -15.88
N THR A 228 32.78 5.12 -15.46
CA THR A 228 34.12 5.03 -16.04
C THR A 228 34.78 3.72 -15.64
N ILE A 229 35.04 2.85 -16.62
CA ILE A 229 35.79 1.61 -16.44
C ILE A 229 37.08 1.74 -17.24
N ALA A 230 38.23 1.72 -16.57
CA ALA A 230 39.54 1.95 -17.17
C ALA A 230 40.50 0.77 -16.92
N GLY A 231 41.66 0.79 -17.58
CA GLY A 231 42.67 -0.25 -17.48
C GLY A 231 42.33 -1.51 -18.28
N LEU A 232 41.52 -1.37 -19.33
CA LEU A 232 41.20 -2.47 -20.25
C LEU A 232 42.32 -2.60 -21.30
N GLU A 233 42.67 -3.84 -21.63
CA GLU A 233 43.61 -4.09 -22.73
C GLU A 233 42.92 -3.89 -24.10
N LYS A 234 43.69 -3.86 -25.18
CA LYS A 234 43.11 -3.77 -26.53
C LYS A 234 42.39 -5.07 -26.90
N GLY A 235 41.29 -4.94 -27.65
CA GLY A 235 40.54 -6.06 -28.20
C GLY A 235 39.14 -6.23 -27.61
N SER A 236 38.57 -7.42 -27.81
CA SER A 236 37.19 -7.72 -27.45
C SER A 236 37.07 -8.19 -26.00
N HIS A 237 36.24 -7.51 -25.21
CA HIS A 237 35.90 -7.85 -23.83
C HIS A 237 34.44 -8.27 -23.71
N LYS A 238 34.14 -9.23 -22.84
CA LYS A 238 32.77 -9.65 -22.57
C LYS A 238 32.17 -8.72 -21.52
N VAL A 239 31.13 -7.96 -21.87
CA VAL A 239 30.44 -7.07 -20.93
C VAL A 239 29.06 -7.63 -20.62
N THR A 240 28.75 -7.80 -19.34
CA THR A 240 27.42 -8.18 -18.84
C THR A 240 26.84 -7.06 -18.01
N ILE A 241 25.62 -6.65 -18.31
CA ILE A 241 24.89 -5.59 -17.62
C ILE A 241 23.71 -6.23 -16.91
N THR A 242 23.60 -5.98 -15.61
CA THR A 242 22.49 -6.44 -14.77
C THR A 242 21.81 -5.25 -14.11
N LEU A 243 20.51 -5.09 -14.32
CA LEU A 243 19.68 -4.12 -13.61
C LEU A 243 19.18 -4.75 -12.31
N LEU A 244 19.35 -4.04 -11.20
CA LEU A 244 18.94 -4.51 -9.86
C LEU A 244 18.04 -3.48 -9.17
N ASP A 245 17.10 -3.96 -8.37
CA ASP A 245 16.38 -3.12 -7.41
C ASP A 245 17.19 -2.90 -6.11
N SER A 246 16.60 -2.25 -5.09
CA SER A 246 17.31 -2.03 -3.81
C SER A 246 17.56 -3.31 -3.00
N SER A 247 16.77 -4.37 -3.22
CA SER A 247 16.96 -5.66 -2.53
C SER A 247 18.08 -6.50 -3.16
N GLY A 248 18.54 -6.12 -4.35
CA GLY A 248 19.52 -6.89 -5.13
C GLY A 248 18.86 -7.93 -6.05
N LEU A 249 17.54 -7.83 -6.27
CA LEU A 249 16.84 -8.69 -7.21
C LEU A 249 17.24 -8.32 -8.65
N PRO A 250 17.76 -9.26 -9.47
CA PRO A 250 17.97 -9.05 -10.90
C PRO A 250 16.64 -8.87 -11.62
N LEU A 251 16.50 -7.70 -12.26
CA LEU A 251 15.32 -7.34 -13.06
C LEU A 251 15.52 -7.62 -14.55
N ALA A 252 16.75 -7.46 -15.05
CA ALA A 252 17.14 -7.81 -16.42
C ALA A 252 18.66 -7.99 -16.50
N THR A 253 19.11 -8.87 -17.39
CA THR A 253 20.53 -9.11 -17.67
C THR A 253 20.77 -9.19 -19.17
N TYR A 254 21.85 -8.59 -19.65
CA TYR A 254 22.25 -8.63 -21.05
C TYR A 254 23.76 -8.72 -21.19
N THR A 255 24.23 -9.46 -22.20
CA THR A 255 25.66 -9.70 -22.42
C THR A 255 26.01 -9.41 -23.87
N VAL A 256 27.07 -8.63 -24.06
CA VAL A 256 27.52 -8.18 -25.38
C VAL A 256 29.05 -8.04 -25.41
N PRO A 257 29.72 -8.34 -26.54
CA PRO A 257 31.14 -8.03 -26.69
C PRO A 257 31.34 -6.52 -26.90
N VAL A 258 32.39 -5.97 -26.29
CA VAL A 258 32.80 -4.57 -26.49
C VAL A 258 34.25 -4.56 -26.93
N ASN A 259 34.54 -3.89 -28.05
CA ASN A 259 35.89 -3.80 -28.58
C ASN A 259 36.58 -2.50 -28.13
N ILE A 260 37.70 -2.65 -27.44
CA ILE A 260 38.56 -1.55 -27.00
C ILE A 260 39.60 -1.25 -28.09
N PRO A 261 39.71 0.01 -28.57
CA PRO A 261 40.58 0.39 -29.69
C PRO A 261 42.08 0.41 -29.36
#